data_AF-A0A258C7I1-F1
#
_entry.id   AF-A0A258C7I1-F1
#
_cell.length_a   1.000
_cell.length_b   1.000
_cell.length_c   1.000
_cell.angle_alpha   90.00
_cell.angle_beta   90.00
_cell.angle_gamma   90.00
#
_symmetry.space_group_name_H-M   'P 1'
#
loop_
_entity.id
_entity.type
_entity.pdbx_description
1 polymer ?
#
loop_
_entity_poly.entity_id
_entity_poly.type
_entity_poly.pdbx_seq_one_letter_code
_entity_poly.pdbx_strand_id
1 'polypeptide(L)'
;MRVVEVSHPLVQHKIGLLRAADINTRQFRQLAVELGSLLTYEATKDLPTETVTIEAWSGPCQIKQIQGKKVTVVPILRAGLGMLDGVLDLIPSARISVVGIYRDETT
;
A
#
# COMPACT_ATOMS: atom_id res chain seq x y z
N MET A 1 -20.17 7.40 -3.08
CA MET A 1 -18.87 6.78 -2.73
C MET A 1 -17.80 7.53 -3.51
N ARG A 2 -16.75 8.05 -2.86
CA ARG A 2 -15.64 8.71 -3.55
C ARG A 2 -14.74 7.64 -4.15
N VAL A 3 -14.51 7.68 -5.46
CA VAL A 3 -13.57 6.81 -6.16
C VAL A 3 -12.36 7.65 -6.53
N VAL A 4 -11.16 7.13 -6.26
CA VAL A 4 -9.90 7.78 -6.63
C VAL A 4 -9.23 6.87 -7.65
N GLU A 5 -9.15 7.34 -8.90
CA GLU A 5 -8.41 6.67 -9.95
C GLU A 5 -6.94 7.11 -9.90
N VAL A 6 -6.03 6.14 -9.83
CA VAL A 6 -4.58 6.39 -9.89
C VAL A 6 -4.12 6.29 -11.34
N SER A 7 -4.02 7.43 -12.02
CA SER A 7 -3.68 7.53 -13.45
C SER A 7 -2.18 7.64 -13.73
N HIS A 8 -1.31 7.15 -12.83
CA HIS A 8 0.14 7.24 -13.00
C HIS A 8 0.65 6.28 -14.10
N PRO A 9 1.54 6.71 -15.03
CA PRO A 9 2.00 5.85 -16.14
C PRO A 9 2.60 4.51 -15.70
N LEU A 10 3.37 4.49 -14.60
CA LEU A 10 3.91 3.25 -14.04
C LEU A 10 2.83 2.29 -13.55
N VAL A 11 1.74 2.81 -12.97
CA VAL A 11 0.63 1.98 -12.48
C VAL A 11 -0.11 1.38 -13.69
N GLN A 12 -0.43 2.20 -14.69
CA GLN A 12 -1.08 1.75 -15.92
C GLN A 12 -0.26 0.69 -16.65
N HIS A 13 1.06 0.90 -16.77
CA HIS A 13 1.96 -0.08 -17.39
C HIS A 13 1.98 -1.42 -16.64
N LYS A 14 2.14 -1.38 -15.30
CA LYS A 14 2.16 -2.61 -14.47
C LYS A 14 0.83 -3.35 -14.48
N ILE A 15 -0.30 -2.63 -14.47
CA ILE A 15 -1.63 -3.23 -14.63
C ILE A 15 -1.76 -3.91 -16.00
N GLY A 16 -1.25 -3.29 -17.06
CA GLY A 16 -1.20 -3.89 -18.39
C GLY A 16 -0.45 -5.23 -18.39
N LEU A 17 0.72 -5.28 -17.76
CA LEU A 17 1.51 -6.52 -17.64
C LEU A 17 0.83 -7.58 -16.78
N LEU A 18 0.17 -7.20 -15.69
CA LEU A 18 -0.60 -8.16 -14.85
C LEU A 18 -1.74 -8.85 -15.60
N ARG A 19 -2.24 -8.24 -16.68
CA ARG A 19 -3.33 -8.79 -17.51
C ARG A 19 -2.82 -9.70 -18.63
N ALA A 20 -1.51 -9.79 -18.84
CA ALA A 20 -0.94 -10.66 -19.87
C ALA A 20 -1.25 -12.13 -19.56
N ALA A 21 -1.73 -12.88 -20.55
CA ALA A 21 -2.17 -14.27 -20.37
C ALA A 21 -1.01 -15.24 -20.10
N ASP A 22 0.19 -14.88 -20.54
CA ASP A 22 1.43 -15.66 -20.45
C ASP A 22 2.30 -15.28 -19.23
N ILE A 23 1.80 -14.46 -18.31
CA ILE A 23 2.54 -14.04 -17.12
C ILE A 23 2.83 -15.22 -16.19
N ASN A 24 4.08 -15.37 -15.78
CA ASN A 24 4.45 -16.39 -14.79
C ASN A 24 4.14 -15.91 -13.35
N THR A 25 3.95 -16.87 -12.46
CA THR A 25 3.58 -16.62 -11.05
C THR A 25 4.56 -15.72 -10.30
N ARG A 26 5.85 -15.78 -10.63
CA ARG A 26 6.88 -14.95 -10.00
C ARG A 26 6.73 -13.49 -10.40
N GLN A 27 6.60 -13.22 -11.70
CA GLN A 27 6.38 -11.88 -12.24
C GLN A 27 5.07 -11.29 -11.74
N PHE A 28 4.00 -12.09 -11.70
CA PHE A 28 2.72 -11.63 -11.17
C PHE A 28 2.85 -11.17 -9.72
N ARG A 29 3.50 -11.96 -8.86
CA ARG A 29 3.72 -11.60 -7.45
C ARG A 29 4.56 -10.32 -7.32
N GLN A 30 5.64 -10.21 -8.09
CA GLN A 30 6.51 -9.03 -8.08
C GLN A 30 5.74 -7.76 -8.46
N LEU A 31 4.96 -7.81 -9.53
CA LEU A 31 4.15 -6.68 -9.98
C LEU A 31 3.05 -6.32 -8.98
N ALA A 32 2.44 -7.31 -8.31
CA ALA A 32 1.43 -7.08 -7.27
C ALA A 32 2.02 -6.35 -6.05
N VAL A 33 3.23 -6.72 -5.62
CA VAL A 33 3.97 -6.04 -4.55
C VAL A 33 4.26 -4.58 -4.94
N GLU A 34 4.82 -4.37 -6.14
CA GLU A 34 5.15 -3.03 -6.64
C GLU A 34 3.90 -2.14 -6.78
N LEU A 35 2.79 -2.68 -7.26
CA LEU A 35 1.51 -1.98 -7.30
C LEU A 35 0.98 -1.68 -5.91
N GLY A 36 1.13 -2.60 -4.95
CA GLY A 36 0.79 -2.38 -3.55
C GLY A 36 1.48 -1.15 -2.97
N SER A 37 2.78 -1.00 -3.24
CA SER A 37 3.55 0.18 -2.81
C SER A 37 3.04 1.46 -3.46
N LEU A 38 2.86 1.47 -4.79
CA LEU A 38 2.39 2.67 -5.52
C LEU A 38 1.00 3.12 -5.06
N LEU A 39 0.09 2.17 -4.84
CA LEU A 39 -1.26 2.46 -4.35
C LEU A 39 -1.24 2.95 -2.90
N THR A 40 -0.37 2.41 -2.06
CA THR A 40 -0.21 2.86 -0.67
C THR A 40 0.29 4.31 -0.61
N TYR A 41 1.20 4.69 -1.50
CA TYR A 41 1.68 6.06 -1.58
C TYR A 41 0.54 7.05 -1.88
N GLU A 42 -0.30 6.76 -2.88
CA GLU A 42 -1.45 7.61 -3.18
C GLU A 42 -2.53 7.55 -2.09
N ALA A 43 -2.77 6.38 -1.49
CA ALA A 43 -3.76 6.22 -0.43
C ALA A 43 -3.42 6.97 0.86
N THR A 44 -2.13 7.24 1.11
CA THR A 44 -1.63 7.89 2.32
C THR A 44 -1.45 9.40 2.18
N LYS A 45 -1.77 9.96 1.01
CA LYS A 45 -1.60 11.39 0.68
C LYS A 45 -2.32 12.35 1.63
N ASP A 46 -3.48 11.97 2.12
CA ASP A 46 -4.33 12.80 2.98
C ASP A 46 -4.12 12.49 4.49
N LEU A 47 -3.05 11.77 4.86
CA LEU A 47 -2.78 11.47 6.27
C LEU A 47 -2.48 12.76 7.06
N PRO A 48 -3.09 12.94 8.25
CA PRO A 48 -2.83 14.11 9.09
C PRO A 48 -1.39 14.08 9.60
N THR A 49 -0.78 15.26 9.71
CA THR A 49 0.58 15.42 10.25
C THR A 49 0.58 16.44 11.39
N GLU A 50 1.40 16.20 12.40
CA GLU A 50 1.66 17.11 13.51
C GLU A 50 3.10 17.65 13.47
N THR A 51 3.30 18.84 14.02
CA THR A 51 4.63 19.44 14.13
C THR A 51 5.29 18.96 15.41
N VAL A 52 6.45 18.31 15.30
CA VAL A 52 7.24 17.83 16.45
C VAL A 52 8.64 18.39 16.36
N THR A 53 9.18 18.84 17.49
CA THR A 53 10.58 19.26 17.59
C THR A 53 11.44 18.05 17.90
N ILE A 54 12.42 17.77 17.04
CA ILE A 54 13.42 16.71 17.26
C ILE A 54 14.81 17.32 17.38
N GLU A 55 15.68 16.67 18.14
CA GLU A 55 17.11 16.98 18.16
C GLU A 55 17.75 16.43 16.88
N ALA A 56 18.08 17.32 15.94
CA ALA A 56 18.83 16.95 14.75
C ALA A 56 20.34 17.15 14.98
N TRP A 57 21.15 16.60 14.06
CA TRP A 57 22.60 16.74 14.10
C TRP A 57 23.08 18.20 14.11
N SER A 58 22.25 19.12 13.61
CA SER A 58 22.50 20.56 13.54
C SER A 58 21.71 21.37 14.60
N GLY A 59 21.16 20.71 15.62
CA GLY A 59 20.33 21.33 16.68
C GLY A 59 18.83 21.04 16.53
N PRO A 60 17.99 21.62 17.41
CA PRO A 60 16.55 21.36 17.44
C PRO A 60 15.87 21.82 16.15
N CYS A 61 15.18 20.91 15.49
CA CYS A 61 14.49 21.14 14.22
C CYS A 61 13.02 20.71 14.32
N GLN A 62 12.13 21.50 13.71
CA GLN A 62 10.72 21.15 13.60
C GLN A 62 10.48 20.30 12.37
N ILE A 63 9.91 19.12 12.56
CA ILE A 63 9.53 18.21 11.47
C ILE A 63 8.02 17.97 11.48
N LYS A 64 7.50 17.51 10.32
CA LYS A 64 6.14 17.00 10.21
C LYS A 64 6.17 15.48 10.42
N GLN A 65 5.51 15.03 11.46
CA GLN A 65 5.34 13.62 11.77
C GLN A 65 3.89 13.20 11.48
N ILE A 66 3.68 11.98 10.98
CA ILE A 66 2.32 11.44 10.78
C ILE A 66 1.62 11.36 12.13
N GLN A 67 0.46 11.99 12.24
CA GLN A 67 -0.34 12.07 13.46
C GLN A 67 -1.13 10.78 13.68
N GLY A 68 -1.24 10.35 14.93
CA GLY A 68 -2.19 9.33 15.37
C GLY A 68 -1.61 7.94 15.64
N LYS A 69 -2.49 6.95 15.77
CA LYS A 69 -2.13 5.56 16.09
C LYS A 69 -1.63 4.81 14.86
N LYS A 70 -0.87 3.74 15.08
CA LYS A 70 -0.38 2.82 14.05
C LYS A 70 -1.51 2.41 13.08
N VAL A 71 -1.30 2.70 11.79
CA VAL A 71 -2.15 2.28 10.67
C VAL A 71 -2.37 0.77 10.74
N THR A 72 -3.58 0.31 10.45
CA THR A 72 -3.88 -1.13 10.37
C THR A 72 -4.10 -1.50 8.91
N VAL A 73 -3.38 -2.50 8.43
CA VAL A 73 -3.52 -3.07 7.09
C VAL A 73 -4.31 -4.37 7.21
N VAL A 74 -5.39 -4.47 6.44
CA VAL A 74 -6.30 -5.62 6.48
C VAL A 74 -6.34 -6.32 5.12
N PRO A 75 -5.46 -7.31 4.86
CA PRO A 75 -5.54 -8.09 3.63
C PRO A 75 -6.75 -9.03 3.66
N ILE A 76 -7.48 -9.08 2.55
CA ILE A 76 -8.54 -10.06 2.31
C ILE A 76 -7.91 -11.32 1.71
N LEU A 77 -8.03 -12.45 2.41
CA LEU A 77 -7.42 -13.70 1.96
C LEU A 77 -8.15 -14.30 0.76
N ARG A 78 -7.45 -15.01 -0.14
CA ARG A 78 -5.99 -15.23 -0.16
C ARG A 78 -5.23 -14.19 -0.98
N ALA A 79 -5.90 -13.58 -1.96
CA ALA A 79 -5.26 -12.73 -2.97
C ALA A 79 -4.63 -11.46 -2.38
N GLY A 80 -5.17 -10.92 -1.27
CA GLY A 80 -4.66 -9.72 -0.63
C GLY A 80 -3.24 -9.85 -0.06
N LEU A 81 -2.74 -11.08 0.13
CA LEU A 81 -1.35 -11.29 0.58
C LEU A 81 -0.32 -10.81 -0.45
N GLY A 82 -0.65 -10.84 -1.75
CA GLY A 82 0.29 -10.44 -2.80
C GLY A 82 0.67 -8.96 -2.79
N MET A 83 -0.10 -8.12 -2.10
CA MET A 83 0.16 -6.68 -1.99
C MET A 83 0.69 -6.28 -0.61
N LEU A 84 0.60 -7.17 0.38
CA LEU A 84 0.89 -6.87 1.78
C LEU A 84 2.33 -6.38 1.97
N ASP A 85 3.29 -7.09 1.36
CA ASP A 85 4.71 -6.77 1.48
C ASP A 85 4.99 -5.34 0.97
N GLY A 86 4.41 -4.96 -0.17
CA GLY A 86 4.60 -3.63 -0.75
C GLY A 86 4.01 -2.49 0.09
N VAL A 87 2.96 -2.77 0.88
CA VAL A 87 2.39 -1.82 1.84
C VAL A 87 3.31 -1.69 3.07
N LEU A 88 3.80 -2.82 3.58
CA LEU A 88 4.65 -2.86 4.76
C LEU A 88 6.03 -2.22 4.53
N ASP A 89 6.54 -2.27 3.30
CA ASP A 89 7.78 -1.57 2.92
C ASP A 89 7.67 -0.05 3.10
N LEU A 90 6.47 0.52 2.90
CA LEU A 90 6.22 1.95 3.09
C LEU A 90 5.80 2.31 4.52
N ILE A 91 5.08 1.43 5.20
CA ILE A 91 4.61 1.64 6.58
C ILE A 91 4.98 0.42 7.44
N PRO A 92 6.26 0.28 7.85
CA PRO A 92 6.72 -0.89 8.60
C PRO A 92 6.09 -0.99 9.99
N SER A 93 5.63 0.14 10.55
CA SER A 93 4.96 0.19 11.86
C SER A 93 3.48 -0.21 11.80
N ALA A 94 2.95 -0.55 10.62
CA ALA A 94 1.55 -0.91 10.47
C ALA A 94 1.21 -2.21 11.21
N ARG A 95 0.01 -2.27 11.79
CA ARG A 95 -0.54 -3.50 12.36
C ARG A 95 -1.21 -4.31 11.27
N ILE A 96 -1.00 -5.62 11.27
CA ILE A 96 -1.62 -6.53 10.30
C ILE A 96 -2.81 -7.20 10.98
N SER A 97 -3.97 -7.19 10.34
CA SER A 97 -5.15 -7.92 10.79
C SER A 97 -5.78 -8.62 9.61
N VAL A 98 -6.08 -9.90 9.69
CA VAL A 98 -6.42 -10.68 8.49
C VAL A 98 -7.91 -11.04 8.50
N VAL A 99 -8.55 -10.94 7.32
CA VAL A 99 -9.95 -11.32 7.12
C VAL A 99 -10.03 -12.32 5.97
N GLY A 100 -10.64 -13.47 6.21
CA GLY A 100 -10.89 -14.50 5.21
C GLY A 100 -12.33 -14.43 4.71
N ILE A 101 -12.51 -14.16 3.43
CA ILE A 101 -13.82 -14.17 2.77
C ILE A 101 -13.66 -14.96 1.47
N TYR A 102 -14.59 -15.86 1.20
CA TYR A 102 -14.68 -16.56 -0.07
C TYR A 102 -15.98 -16.17 -0.74
N ARG A 103 -15.92 -15.93 -2.05
CA ARG A 103 -17.11 -15.66 -2.86
C ARG A 103 -17.67 -16.99 -3.34
N ASP A 104 -18.97 -17.17 -3.22
CA ASP A 104 -19.66 -18.28 -3.88
C ASP A 104 -19.53 -18.11 -5.41
N GLU A 105 -18.88 -19.06 -6.08
CA GLU A 105 -18.58 -19.00 -7.51
C GLU A 105 -19.82 -19.25 -8.39
N THR A 106 -20.97 -19.60 -7.79
CA THR A 106 -22.21 -19.91 -8.50
C THR A 106 -23.11 -18.69 -8.77
N THR A 107 -22.80 -17.51 -8.21
CA THR A 107 -23.55 -16.25 -8.39
C THR A 107 -22.69 -15.09 -8.87
#